data_AF-A0A6J6DFW0-F1
#
_entry.id   AF-A0A6J6DFW0-F1
#
_cell.length_a   1.000
_cell.length_b   1.000
_cell.length_c   1.000
_cell.angle_alpha   90.00
_cell.angle_beta   90.00
_cell.angle_gamma   90.00
#
_symmetry.space_group_name_H-M   'P 1'
#
loop_
_entity.id
_entity.type
_entity.pdbx_description
1 polymer ?
#
loop_
_entity_poly.entity_id
_entity_poly.type
_entity_poly.pdbx_seq_one_letter_code
_entity_poly.pdbx_strand_id
1 'polypeptide(L)' 'MAQSSSNEIKRAGSNDLEDERGVDVAQIQAQLRMSVPERVRTMVAVANAQIAMREAAKNQSVVD' A
#
# COMPACT_ATOMS: atom_id res chain seq x y z
N MET A 1 -20.90 34.20 -19.59
CA MET A 1 -20.38 34.12 -18.22
C MET A 1 -21.22 33.11 -17.45
N ALA A 2 -20.66 31.96 -17.14
CA ALA A 2 -21.17 31.04 -16.12
C ALA A 2 -19.93 30.30 -15.60
N GLN A 3 -19.58 30.61 -14.35
CA GLN A 3 -18.55 29.93 -13.60
C GLN A 3 -19.07 28.53 -13.24
N SER A 4 -18.27 27.49 -13.48
CA SER A 4 -18.33 26.28 -12.67
C SER A 4 -16.90 25.86 -12.40
N SER A 5 -16.39 26.47 -11.33
CA SER A 5 -15.13 26.16 -10.69
C SER A 5 -15.24 24.81 -9.98
N SER A 6 -14.10 24.13 -9.90
CA SER A 6 -13.75 23.18 -8.85
C SER A 6 -14.40 21.79 -8.92
N ASN A 7 -13.89 20.92 -9.78
CA ASN A 7 -13.54 19.57 -9.33
C ASN A 7 -12.52 18.87 -10.24
N GLU A 8 -11.44 19.60 -10.57
CA GLU A 8 -10.23 18.93 -11.04
C GLU A 8 -9.53 18.40 -9.78
N ILE A 9 -9.96 17.22 -9.32
CA ILE A 9 -9.16 16.42 -8.40
C ILE A 9 -7.88 16.12 -9.18
N LYS A 10 -6.87 16.97 -9.02
CA LYS A 10 -5.49 16.64 -9.33
C LYS A 10 -5.17 15.39 -8.52
N ARG A 11 -5.43 14.21 -9.10
CA ARG A 11 -4.80 12.95 -8.68
C ARG A 11 -3.32 13.18 -8.89
N ALA A 12 -2.69 13.71 -7.86
CA ALA A 12 -1.25 13.74 -7.76
C ALA A 12 -0.76 12.31 -7.94
N GLY A 13 0.06 12.10 -8.97
CA GLY A 13 0.79 10.86 -9.18
C GLY A 13 0.07 9.85 -10.07
N SER A 14 -0.07 10.14 -11.36
CA SER A 14 0.35 9.13 -12.33
C SER A 14 1.85 8.95 -12.16
N ASN A 15 2.27 8.27 -11.08
CA ASN A 15 3.65 7.84 -10.98
C ASN A 15 3.82 6.81 -12.10
N ASP A 16 4.80 6.97 -12.97
CA ASP A 16 5.20 6.00 -14.01
C ASP A 16 5.62 4.62 -13.44
N LEU A 17 5.29 4.36 -12.17
CA LEU A 17 5.62 3.21 -11.37
C LEU A 17 4.41 2.27 -11.20
N GLU A 18 3.20 2.69 -11.53
CA GLU A 18 2.01 1.82 -11.54
C GLU A 18 1.70 1.32 -12.95
N ASP A 19 1.39 0.02 -13.09
CA ASP A 19 0.95 -0.54 -14.38
C ASP A 19 -0.54 -0.26 -14.66
N GLU A 20 -1.02 -0.67 -15.84
CA GLU A 20 -2.42 -0.50 -16.27
C GLU A 20 -3.46 -1.17 -15.35
N ARG A 21 -3.01 -2.08 -14.47
CA ARG A 21 -3.84 -2.79 -13.48
C ARG A 21 -3.80 -2.11 -12.11
N GLY A 22 -3.05 -1.00 -11.97
CA GLY A 22 -2.82 -0.30 -10.71
C GLY A 22 -1.81 -1.01 -9.80
N VAL A 23 -0.94 -1.85 -10.36
CA VAL A 23 0.09 -2.55 -9.59
C VAL A 23 1.34 -1.69 -9.50
N ASP A 24 1.83 -1.44 -8.28
CA ASP A 24 3.11 -0.77 -8.04
C ASP A 24 4.30 -1.65 -8.49
N VAL A 25 4.74 -1.40 -9.72
CA VAL A 25 5.87 -2.07 -10.36
C VAL A 25 7.18 -1.74 -9.65
N ALA A 26 7.32 -0.55 -9.06
CA ALA A 26 8.52 -0.18 -8.32
C ALA A 26 8.71 -1.05 -7.08
N GLN A 27 7.61 -1.37 -6.39
CA GLN A 27 7.64 -2.30 -5.26
C GLN A 27 8.10 -3.70 -5.69
N ILE A 28 7.62 -4.20 -6.84
CA ILE A 28 8.04 -5.49 -7.39
C ILE A 28 9.52 -5.49 -7.76
N GLN A 29 9.98 -4.43 -8.45
CA GLN A 29 11.39 -4.30 -8.81
C GLN A 29 12.31 -4.23 -7.58
N ALA A 30 11.88 -3.53 -6.53
CA ALA A 30 12.60 -3.48 -5.27
C ALA A 30 12.73 -4.89 -4.66
N GLN A 31 11.65 -5.67 -4.63
CA GLN A 31 11.68 -7.05 -4.13
C GLN A 31 12.59 -7.98 -4.94
N LEU A 32 12.63 -7.83 -6.27
CA LEU A 32 13.52 -8.61 -7.14
C LEU A 32 15.00 -8.30 -6.91
N ARG A 33 15.34 -7.07 -6.49
CA ARG A 33 16.71 -6.64 -6.18
C ARG A 33 17.18 -7.04 -4.77
N MET A 34 16.27 -7.46 -3.90
CA MET A 34 16.62 -7.87 -2.53
C MET A 34 17.31 -9.23 -2.51
N SER A 35 18.23 -9.41 -1.55
CA SER A 35 18.78 -10.73 -1.25
C SER A 35 17.72 -11.65 -0.61
N VAL A 36 17.94 -12.98 -0.66
CA VAL A 36 17.04 -13.94 0.00
C VAL A 36 16.86 -13.63 1.50
N PRO A 37 17.92 -13.35 2.29
CA PRO A 37 17.76 -13.01 3.70
C PRO A 37 16.92 -11.76 3.95
N GLU A 38 17.09 -10.72 3.12
CA GLU A 38 16.30 -9.49 3.24
C GLU A 38 14.83 -9.74 2.93
N ARG A 39 14.53 -10.49 1.87
CA ARG A 39 13.14 -10.84 1.53
C ARG A 39 12.46 -11.59 2.67
N VAL A 40 13.16 -12.55 3.28
CA VAL A 40 12.63 -13.31 4.43
C VAL A 40 12.34 -12.37 5.61
N ARG A 41 13.23 -11.43 5.93
CA ARG A 41 12.99 -10.44 6.99
C ARG A 41 11.77 -9.59 6.70
N THR A 42 11.62 -9.10 5.48
CA THR A 42 10.45 -8.32 5.06
C THR A 42 9.16 -9.13 5.16
N MET A 43 9.16 -10.39 4.72
CA MET A 43 7.99 -11.27 4.85
C MET A 43 7.59 -11.47 6.32
N VAL A 44 8.56 -11.70 7.22
CA VAL A 44 8.29 -11.85 8.66
C VAL A 44 7.72 -10.55 9.26
N ALA A 45 8.29 -9.39 8.90
CA ALA A 45 7.80 -8.10 9.37
C ALA A 45 6.34 -7.84 8.93
N VAL A 46 6.02 -8.13 7.66
CA VAL A 46 4.66 -8.01 7.13
C VAL A 46 3.70 -8.97 7.83
N ALA A 47 4.10 -10.22 8.05
CA ALA A 47 3.28 -11.21 8.75
C ALA A 47 2.97 -10.77 10.19
N ASN A 48 3.97 -10.29 10.92
CA ASN A 48 3.79 -9.78 12.28
C ASN A 48 2.87 -8.56 12.32
N ALA A 49 3.01 -7.64 11.36
CA ALA A 49 2.12 -6.48 11.25
C ALA A 49 0.67 -6.91 10.98
N GLN A 50 0.44 -7.90 10.11
CA GLN A 50 -0.91 -8.41 9.85
C GLN A 50 -1.52 -9.10 11.07
N ILE A 51 -0.72 -9.86 11.83
CA ILE A 51 -1.17 -10.47 13.08
C ILE A 51 -1.59 -9.37 14.06
N ALA A 52 -0.74 -8.36 14.29
CA ALA A 52 -1.05 -7.25 15.19
C ALA A 52 -2.31 -6.48 14.77
N MET A 53 -2.50 -6.23 13.48
CA MET A 53 -3.72 -5.59 12.96
C MET A 53 -4.97 -6.43 13.24
N ARG A 54 -4.90 -7.76 13.07
CA ARG A 54 -6.01 -8.66 13.37
C ARG A 54 -6.33 -8.71 14.86
N GLU A 55 -5.30 -8.73 15.71
CA GLU A 55 -5.47 -8.70 17.17
C GLU A 55 -6.10 -7.38 17.62
N ALA A 56 -5.65 -6.24 17.08
CA ALA A 56 -6.24 -4.94 17.36
C ALA A 56 -7.71 -4.88 16.93
N ALA A 57 -8.03 -5.34 15.71
CA ALA A 57 -9.41 -5.38 15.21
C ALA A 57 -10.31 -6.27 16.06
N LYS A 58 -9.80 -7.43 16.51
CA LYS A 58 -10.54 -8.36 17.37
C LYS A 58 -10.78 -7.80 18.77
N ASN A 59 -9.81 -7.05 19.32
CA ASN A 59 -10.00 -6.38 20.61
C ASN A 59 -10.98 -5.22 20.50
N GLN A 60 -10.99 -4.51 19.38
CA GLN A 60 -11.92 -3.41 19.13
C GLN A 60 -13.37 -3.92 19.01
N SER A 61 -13.59 -5.07 18.39
CA SER A 61 -14.93 -5.68 18.29
C SER A 61 -15.49 -6.29 19.58
N VAL A 62 -14.73 -6.30 20.68
CA VAL A 62 -15.17 -6.80 22.00
C VAL A 62 -15.56 -5.63 22.93
N VAL A 63 -15.21 -4.40 22.54
CA VAL A 63 -15.48 -3.17 23.31
C VAL A 63 -16.69 -2.40 22.76
N ASP A 64 -17.18 -2.77 21.57
CA ASP A 64 -18.48 -2.36 21.01
C ASP A 64 -19.61 -3.32 21.43
#